data_AF-A0A357D0B1-F1
#
_entry.id   AF-A0A357D0B1-F1
#
_cell.length_a   1.000
_cell.length_b   1.000
_cell.length_c   1.000
_cell.angle_alpha   90.00
_cell.angle_beta   90.00
_cell.angle_gamma   90.00
#
_symmetry.space_group_name_H-M   'P 1'
#
loop_
_entity.id
_entity.type
_entity.pdbx_description
1 polymer ?
#
loop_
_entity_poly.entity_id
_entity_poly.type
_entity_poly.pdbx_seq_one_letter_code
_entity_poly.pdbx_strand_id
1 'polypeptide(L)'
;DGIVESVSSSEVVVRTDAGRSDIYKLIKFKRSNQGTCINQRPIVVKGQRVEKGDIIADGPATDHGEISLGKNVLVGFMTWEG
;
A
#
# COMPACT_ATOMS: atom_id res chain seq x y z
N ASP A 1 17.50 1.40 -6.97
CA ASP A 1 16.58 1.40 -8.12
C ASP A 1 16.53 0.00 -8.72
N GLY A 2 15.40 -0.36 -9.31
CA GLY A 2 15.19 -1.69 -9.86
C GLY A 2 13.83 -1.83 -10.55
N ILE A 3 13.53 -3.04 -11.01
CA ILE A 3 12.29 -3.39 -11.70
C ILE A 3 11.53 -4.41 -10.87
N VAL A 4 10.23 -4.21 -10.71
CA VAL A 4 9.32 -5.15 -10.05
C VAL A 4 9.21 -6.43 -10.90
N GLU A 5 9.74 -7.53 -10.38
CA GLU A 5 9.79 -8.82 -11.06
C GLU A 5 8.49 -9.61 -10.85
N SER A 6 7.97 -9.59 -9.63
CA SER A 6 6.69 -10.21 -9.29
C SER A 6 5.95 -9.40 -8.23
N VAL A 7 4.62 -9.42 -8.33
CA VAL A 7 3.71 -8.81 -7.36
C VAL A 7 2.68 -9.85 -6.99
N SER A 8 2.57 -10.12 -5.69
CA SER A 8 1.51 -10.94 -5.12
C SER A 8 0.87 -10.23 -3.94
N SER A 9 -0.27 -10.74 -3.48
CA SER A 9 -0.93 -10.18 -2.29
C SER A 9 -0.06 -10.24 -1.04
N SER A 10 0.85 -11.22 -0.92
CA SER A 10 1.65 -11.50 0.28
C SER A 10 3.10 -11.02 0.19
N GLU A 11 3.62 -10.80 -1.02
CA GLU A 11 5.00 -10.38 -1.23
C GLU A 11 5.19 -9.65 -2.57
N VAL A 12 6.17 -8.76 -2.59
CA VAL A 12 6.64 -8.02 -3.78
C VAL A 12 8.12 -8.33 -3.98
N VAL A 13 8.50 -8.73 -5.19
CA VAL A 13 9.90 -9.03 -5.54
C VAL A 13 10.41 -7.95 -6.49
N VAL A 14 11.49 -7.28 -6.11
CA VAL A 14 12.15 -6.23 -6.91
C VAL A 14 13.53 -6.72 -7.32
N ARG A 15 13.78 -6.78 -8.62
CA ARG A 15 15.11 -7.04 -9.17
C ARG A 15 15.86 -5.73 -9.27
N THR A 16 16.89 -5.58 -8.45
CA THR A 16 17.77 -4.41 -8.45
C THR A 16 18.60 -4.33 -9.74
N ASP A 17 19.02 -3.12 -10.11
CA ASP A 17 19.90 -2.91 -11.27
C ASP A 17 21.29 -3.60 -11.10
N ALA A 18 21.66 -3.95 -9.86
CA ALA A 18 22.86 -4.74 -9.55
C ALA A 18 22.67 -6.26 -9.72
N GLY A 19 21.49 -6.72 -10.16
CA GLY A 19 21.20 -8.14 -10.40
C GLY A 19 20.76 -8.94 -9.18
N ARG A 20 20.61 -8.32 -8.01
CA ARG A 20 20.05 -8.95 -6.79
C ARG A 20 18.52 -8.86 -6.79
N SER A 21 17.81 -9.90 -6.38
CA SER A 21 16.37 -9.86 -6.11
C SER A 21 16.10 -9.60 -4.63
N ASP A 22 15.39 -8.51 -4.34
CA ASP A 22 14.93 -8.14 -3.01
C ASP A 22 13.47 -8.56 -2.83
N ILE A 23 13.19 -9.30 -1.77
CA ILE A 23 11.86 -9.85 -1.47
C ILE A 23 11.27 -9.11 -0.27
N TYR A 24 10.15 -8.43 -0.50
CA TYR A 24 9.42 -7.68 0.51
C TYR A 24 8.13 -8.43 0.87
N LYS A 25 8.07 -8.99 2.08
CA LYS A 25 6.87 -9.66 2.59
C LYS A 25 5.89 -8.65 3.18
N LEU A 26 4.63 -8.73 2.76
CA LEU A 26 3.55 -7.87 3.21
C LEU A 26 2.83 -8.46 4.41
N ILE A 27 2.54 -7.62 5.40
CA ILE A 27 1.75 -8.00 6.57
C ILE A 27 0.28 -8.12 6.17
N LYS A 28 -0.31 -9.31 6.27
CA LYS A 28 -1.72 -9.55 5.95
C LYS A 28 -2.53 -9.81 7.21
N PHE A 29 -3.64 -9.07 7.35
CA PHE A 29 -4.67 -9.28 8.36
C PHE A 29 -4.16 -9.46 9.80
N LYS A 30 -3.11 -8.73 10.18
CA LYS A 30 -2.53 -8.80 11.53
C LYS A 30 -3.34 -7.93 12.48
N ARG A 31 -3.73 -8.47 13.63
CA ARG A 31 -4.42 -7.71 14.68
C ARG A 31 -3.44 -6.74 15.36
N SER A 32 -3.81 -5.47 15.50
CA SER A 32 -3.09 -4.49 16.29
C SER A 32 -3.39 -4.64 17.80
N ASN A 33 -2.61 -4.00 18.65
CA ASN A 33 -2.85 -4.01 20.10
C ASN A 33 -4.23 -3.45 20.48
N GLN A 34 -4.76 -2.51 19.69
CA GLN A 34 -6.09 -1.90 19.87
C GLN A 34 -7.19 -2.63 19.09
N GLY A 35 -6.89 -3.79 18.49
CA GLY A 35 -7.86 -4.62 17.78
C GLY A 35 -8.17 -4.20 16.34
N THR A 36 -7.49 -3.20 15.79
CA THR A 36 -7.62 -2.81 14.38
C THR A 36 -6.86 -3.77 13.45
N CYS A 37 -7.27 -3.84 12.18
CA CYS A 37 -6.64 -4.69 11.17
C CYS A 37 -5.44 -3.98 10.52
N ILE A 38 -4.25 -4.55 10.66
CA ILE A 38 -3.04 -4.15 9.93
C ILE A 38 -2.96 -5.03 8.69
N ASN A 39 -3.25 -4.44 7.54
CA ASN A 39 -3.19 -5.10 6.25
C ASN A 39 -2.45 -4.21 5.26
N GLN A 40 -1.32 -4.71 4.75
CA GLN A 40 -0.57 -4.07 3.69
C GLN A 40 -1.05 -4.55 2.32
N ARG A 41 -1.13 -3.64 1.36
CA ARG A 41 -1.59 -3.91 -0.01
C ARG A 41 -0.52 -3.41 -0.98
N PRO A 42 -0.04 -4.24 -1.93
CA PRO A 42 0.90 -3.76 -2.93
C PRO A 42 0.23 -2.70 -3.81
N ILE A 43 0.95 -1.63 -4.11
CA ILE A 43 0.48 -0.56 -5.03
C ILE A 43 1.22 -0.54 -6.36
N VAL A 44 2.31 -1.30 -6.46
CA VAL A 44 3.11 -1.43 -7.68
C VAL A 44 2.63 -2.59 -8.55
N VAL A 45 2.95 -2.51 -9.83
CA VAL A 45 2.65 -3.56 -10.82
C VAL A 45 3.91 -4.23 -11.35
N LYS A 46 3.78 -5.46 -11.84
CA LYS A 46 4.89 -6.18 -12.48
C LYS A 46 5.45 -5.37 -13.65
N GLY A 47 6.77 -5.24 -13.73
CA GLY A 47 7.48 -4.49 -14.75
C GLY A 47 7.62 -2.99 -14.44
N GLN A 48 7.04 -2.49 -13.36
CA GLN A 48 7.23 -1.10 -12.93
C GLN A 48 8.67 -0.89 -12.46
N ARG A 49 9.29 0.22 -12.90
CA ARG A 49 10.58 0.66 -12.36
C ARG A 49 10.33 1.43 -11.06
N VAL A 50 11.11 1.13 -10.04
CA VAL A 50 11.02 1.74 -8.71
C VAL A 50 12.40 2.25 -8.29
N GLU A 51 12.40 3.42 -7.68
CA GLU A 51 13.59 4.07 -7.15
C GLU A 51 13.70 3.89 -5.64
N LYS A 52 14.89 4.15 -5.11
CA LYS A 52 15.10 4.11 -3.66
C LYS A 52 14.25 5.20 -2.98
N GLY A 53 13.25 4.77 -2.22
CA GLY A 53 12.34 5.67 -1.49
C GLY A 53 10.90 5.60 -1.98
N ASP A 54 10.66 4.97 -3.13
CA ASP A 54 9.31 4.78 -3.65
C ASP A 54 8.49 3.84 -2.76
N ILE A 55 7.19 4.16 -2.66
CA ILE A 55 6.23 3.33 -1.94
C ILE A 55 5.87 2.12 -2.82
N ILE A 56 6.11 0.91 -2.31
CA ILE A 56 5.78 -0.35 -3.00
C ILE A 56 4.48 -0.99 -2.48
N ALA A 57 4.06 -0.63 -1.27
CA ALA A 57 2.84 -1.13 -0.65
C ALA A 57 2.27 -0.11 0.34
N ASP A 58 0.95 0.03 0.33
CA ASP A 58 0.21 0.83 1.31
C ASP A 58 -0.08 0.03 2.57
N GLY A 59 -0.10 0.74 3.70
CA GLY A 59 -0.44 0.20 5.01
C GLY A 59 -1.90 0.48 5.42
N PRO A 60 -2.24 0.21 6.69
CA PRO A 60 -3.52 0.63 7.23
C PRO A 60 -3.63 2.16 7.23
N ALA A 61 -4.78 2.68 6.77
CA ALA A 61 -5.05 4.12 6.68
C ALA A 61 -4.04 4.90 5.83
N THR A 62 -3.54 4.28 4.76
CA THR A 62 -2.69 4.91 3.74
C THR A 62 -3.32 4.70 2.36
N ASP A 63 -3.23 5.69 1.50
CA ASP A 63 -3.63 5.62 0.08
C ASP A 63 -2.52 6.28 -0.76
N HIS A 64 -1.89 5.51 -1.64
CA HIS A 64 -0.78 5.93 -2.48
C HIS A 64 0.38 6.62 -1.71
N GLY A 65 0.72 6.10 -0.53
CA GLY A 65 1.77 6.65 0.33
C GLY A 65 1.35 7.85 1.19
N GLU A 66 0.12 8.35 1.05
CA GLU A 66 -0.41 9.44 1.88
C GLU A 66 -1.35 8.94 2.97
N ILE A 67 -1.42 9.66 4.09
CA ILE A 67 -2.30 9.32 5.21
C ILE A 67 -3.77 9.51 4.79
N SER A 68 -4.55 8.44 4.85
CA SER A 68 -5.98 8.40 4.51
C SER A 68 -6.79 7.85 5.67
N LEU A 69 -7.16 8.72 6.61
CA LEU A 69 -7.95 8.37 7.81
C LEU A 69 -9.45 8.21 7.55
N GLY A 70 -9.94 8.66 6.39
CA GLY A 70 -11.37 8.73 6.08
C GLY A 70 -11.66 8.60 4.59
N LYS A 71 -12.84 9.06 4.18
CA LYS A 71 -13.28 9.07 2.78
C LYS A 71 -13.83 10.45 2.43
N ASN A 72 -13.60 10.86 1.18
CA ASN A 72 -14.23 12.03 0.61
C ASN A 72 -15.70 11.69 0.36
N VAL A 73 -16.61 12.45 0.97
CA VAL A 73 -18.06 12.25 0.85
C VAL A 73 -18.69 13.49 0.21
N LEU A 74 -19.72 13.29 -0.61
CA LEU A 74 -20.54 14.39 -1.13
C LEU A 74 -21.47 14.85 0.00
N VAL A 75 -21.32 16.11 0.42
CA VAL A 75 -22.09 16.69 1.53
C VAL A 75 -23.04 17.75 1.01
N GLY A 76 -24.33 17.59 1.30
CA GLY A 76 -25.34 18.62 1.14
C GLY A 76 -25.61 19.30 2.47
N PHE A 77 -25.43 20.60 2.55
CA PHE A 77 -25.83 21.39 3.73
C PHE A 77 -27.27 21.87 3.54
N MET A 78 -28.23 21.12 4.08
CA MET A 78 -29.64 21.49 4.08
C MET A 78 -30.32 21.00 5.35
N THR A 79 -31.39 21.69 5.76
CA THR A 79 -32.29 21.17 6.78
C THR A 79 -33.07 19.99 6.19
N TRP A 80 -32.86 18.79 6.72
CA TRP A 80 -33.64 17.61 6.36
C TRP A 80 -34.29 17.07 7.64
N GLU A 81 -35.62 17.17 7.71
CA GLU A 81 -36.45 16.65 8.81
C GLU A 81 -36.09 17.10 10.25
N GLY A 82 -35.40 18.24 10.40
CA GLY A 82 -35.24 18.95 11.68
C GLY A 82 -34.19 18.34 12.59
#